data_AF-A0A350I136-F1
#
_entry.id   AF-A0A350I136-F1
#
_cell.length_a   1.000
_cell.length_b   1.000
_cell.length_c   1.000
_cell.angle_alpha   90.00
_cell.angle_beta   90.00
_cell.angle_gamma   90.00
#
_symmetry.space_group_name_H-M   'P 1'
#
loop_
_entity.id
_entity.type
_entity.pdbx_description
1 polymer ?
#
loop_
_entity_poly.entity_id
_entity_poly.type
_entity_poly.pdbx_seq_one_letter_code
_entity_poly.pdbx_strand_id
1 'polypeptide(L)'
;IAGSSEYGYDPEKFYEAPLIGNLVFGDHEFGKDENGVGRKSFVSKLLSHQLTRIIHVHPMLNHYLGGVNGQIVGLATGGVDNSLRFTLDSDRYHQAIPEICAIPELYDKLALNVVDALICQYQGEERGFLQYSTMLKELRMSRDPVALDVLSIMEINRQRRRAGLEENTSVMQLYQNASLLELGESDVSRIRFEKVEDEGL
;
A
#
# COMPACT_ATOMS: atom_id res chain seq x y z
N ILE A 1 1.55 5.29 7.87
CA ILE A 1 1.25 5.27 9.31
C ILE A 1 1.71 6.58 9.91
N ALA A 2 0.79 7.40 10.45
CA ALA A 2 1.16 8.66 11.06
C ALA A 2 2.00 8.42 12.35
N GLY A 3 3.04 9.22 12.56
CA GLY A 3 3.90 9.14 13.74
C GLY A 3 5.07 8.13 13.65
N SER A 4 5.17 7.34 12.57
CA SER A 4 6.29 6.39 12.40
C SER A 4 7.66 7.07 12.42
N SER A 5 7.78 8.22 11.75
CA SER A 5 9.02 9.02 11.70
C SER A 5 9.33 9.70 13.04
N GLU A 6 8.31 10.13 13.78
CA GLU A 6 8.46 10.78 15.09
C GLU A 6 8.94 9.80 16.16
N TYR A 7 8.46 8.56 16.11
CA TYR A 7 8.83 7.51 17.07
C TYR A 7 10.16 6.81 16.72
N GLY A 8 10.63 6.99 15.49
CA GLY A 8 11.86 6.41 14.95
C GLY A 8 11.73 4.93 14.58
N TYR A 9 12.86 4.32 14.24
CA TYR A 9 12.92 2.98 13.63
C TYR A 9 13.77 1.99 14.43
N ASP A 10 13.38 0.72 14.34
CA ASP A 10 13.91 -0.40 15.09
C ASP A 10 15.13 -1.01 14.35
N PRO A 11 16.34 -0.96 14.93
CA PRO A 11 17.56 -1.44 14.26
C PRO A 11 17.60 -2.97 14.10
N GLU A 12 16.78 -3.72 14.85
CA GLU A 12 16.76 -5.18 14.81
C GLU A 12 15.74 -5.73 13.80
N LYS A 13 14.81 -4.87 13.34
CA LYS A 13 13.70 -5.23 12.46
C LYS A 13 13.79 -4.45 11.17
N PHE A 14 14.23 -5.10 10.10
CA PHE A 14 14.42 -4.46 8.80
C PHE A 14 14.18 -5.41 7.64
N TYR A 15 13.81 -4.83 6.51
CA TYR A 15 13.89 -5.44 5.19
C TYR A 15 15.20 -5.04 4.52
N GLU A 16 15.94 -6.00 3.97
CA GLU A 16 17.23 -5.75 3.31
C GLU A 16 17.15 -6.11 1.83
N ALA A 17 17.66 -5.21 0.99
CA ALA A 17 17.79 -5.41 -0.44
C ALA A 17 19.17 -4.94 -0.91
N PRO A 18 19.73 -5.51 -2.00
CA PRO A 18 21.04 -5.10 -2.52
C PRO A 18 21.03 -3.67 -3.08
N LEU A 19 19.85 -3.09 -3.31
CA LEU A 19 19.68 -1.73 -3.79
C LEU A 19 19.98 -0.72 -2.67
N ILE A 20 20.97 0.13 -2.90
CA ILE A 20 21.30 1.26 -2.01
C ILE A 20 20.39 2.44 -2.35
N GLY A 21 19.66 2.93 -1.36
CA GLY A 21 18.82 4.13 -1.46
C GLY A 21 19.59 5.41 -1.12
N ASN A 22 19.12 6.53 -1.67
CA ASN A 22 19.52 7.85 -1.21
C ASN A 22 18.73 8.18 0.06
N LEU A 23 19.38 8.06 1.21
CA LEU A 23 18.76 8.33 2.50
C LEU A 23 18.36 9.79 2.63
N VAL A 24 17.19 10.03 3.20
CA VAL A 24 16.65 11.36 3.44
C VAL A 24 16.55 11.64 4.95
N PHE A 25 16.41 12.92 5.30
CA PHE A 25 16.22 13.31 6.68
C PHE A 25 15.00 12.59 7.27
N GLY A 26 15.22 11.86 8.36
CA GLY A 26 14.21 11.01 8.99
C GLY A 26 14.53 9.51 8.90
N ASP A 27 15.29 9.05 7.91
CA ASP A 27 15.71 7.65 7.83
C ASP A 27 16.70 7.32 8.96
N HIS A 28 16.67 6.07 9.45
CA HIS A 28 17.48 5.60 10.56
C HIS A 28 18.99 5.71 10.31
N GLU A 29 19.40 5.52 9.06
CA GLU A 29 20.81 5.55 8.67
C GLU A 29 21.24 6.90 8.09
N PHE A 30 20.37 7.91 8.09
CA PHE A 30 20.70 9.22 7.53
C PHE A 30 21.94 9.82 8.20
N GLY A 31 22.93 10.24 7.39
CA GLY A 31 24.19 10.82 7.87
C GLY A 31 25.25 9.81 8.33
N LYS A 32 25.00 8.50 8.20
CA LYS A 32 26.03 7.47 8.43
C LYS A 32 26.85 7.25 7.15
N ASP A 33 28.15 6.95 7.30
CA ASP A 33 29.11 6.78 6.19
C ASP A 33 29.83 5.42 6.25
N GLU A 34 29.09 4.38 6.62
CA GLU A 34 29.60 3.01 6.75
C GLU A 34 29.29 2.18 5.50
N ASN A 35 30.12 1.15 5.24
CA ASN A 35 29.88 0.23 4.14
C ASN A 35 28.54 -0.51 4.33
N GLY A 36 27.64 -0.36 3.36
CA GLY A 36 26.33 -1.03 3.35
C GLY A 36 25.16 -0.19 3.86
N VAL A 37 25.42 1.05 4.31
CA VAL A 37 24.39 2.03 4.64
C VAL A 37 23.44 2.23 3.45
N GLY A 38 22.15 2.31 3.73
CA GLY A 38 21.10 2.56 2.74
C GLY A 38 20.54 1.32 2.06
N ARG A 39 20.97 0.11 2.46
CA ARG A 39 20.44 -1.20 1.98
C ARG A 39 19.26 -1.72 2.78
N LYS A 40 19.05 -1.17 3.98
CA LYS A 40 17.99 -1.59 4.90
C LYS A 40 16.84 -0.59 4.91
N SER A 41 15.65 -1.13 5.12
CA SER A 41 14.40 -0.41 5.41
C SER A 41 13.96 -0.88 6.79
N PHE A 42 14.15 -0.06 7.80
CA PHE A 42 13.88 -0.36 9.20
C PHE A 42 12.41 -0.15 9.53
N VAL A 43 11.85 -1.08 10.29
CA VAL A 43 10.45 -1.02 10.75
C VAL A 43 10.30 0.08 11.79
N SER A 44 9.21 0.83 11.75
CA SER A 44 8.94 1.83 12.79
C SER A 44 8.83 1.18 14.16
N LYS A 45 9.43 1.82 15.18
CA LYS A 45 9.30 1.41 16.58
C LYS A 45 7.86 1.42 17.06
N LEU A 46 7.00 2.24 16.45
CA LEU A 46 5.56 2.26 16.74
C LEU A 46 4.95 0.90 16.39
N LEU A 47 5.29 0.37 15.22
CA LEU A 47 4.87 -0.95 14.77
C LEU A 47 5.55 -2.05 15.57
N SER A 48 6.87 -2.02 15.80
CA SER A 48 7.54 -3.14 16.47
C SER A 48 7.21 -3.24 17.97
N HIS A 49 7.02 -2.12 18.68
CA HIS A 49 6.91 -2.13 20.14
C HIS A 49 5.54 -1.72 20.72
N GLN A 50 4.76 -0.86 20.05
CA GLN A 50 3.57 -0.27 20.66
C GLN A 50 2.26 -0.81 20.11
N LEU A 51 2.14 -0.92 18.78
CA LEU A 51 0.92 -1.37 18.14
C LEU A 51 0.76 -2.88 18.30
N THR A 52 -0.47 -3.28 18.64
CA THR A 52 -0.86 -4.70 18.81
C THR A 52 -1.85 -5.15 17.74
N ARG A 53 -2.66 -4.22 17.22
CA ARG A 53 -3.64 -4.41 16.16
C ARG A 53 -3.73 -3.15 15.31
N ILE A 54 -3.90 -3.33 14.00
CA ILE A 54 -3.97 -2.27 13.00
C ILE A 54 -5.34 -2.36 12.31
N ILE A 55 -6.08 -1.26 12.32
CA ILE A 55 -7.21 -1.04 11.43
C ILE A 55 -6.75 -0.03 10.40
N HIS A 56 -6.70 -0.46 9.14
CA HIS A 56 -6.14 0.36 8.08
C HIS A 56 -7.26 0.98 7.25
N VAL A 57 -7.25 2.30 7.11
CA VAL A 57 -8.25 3.05 6.35
C VAL A 57 -7.55 3.81 5.24
N HIS A 58 -7.96 3.59 4.00
CA HIS A 58 -7.37 4.24 2.83
C HIS A 58 -8.43 4.81 1.89
N PRO A 59 -8.17 5.95 1.24
CA PRO A 59 -9.04 6.49 0.22
C PRO A 59 -8.85 5.73 -1.11
N MET A 60 -9.89 5.67 -1.94
CA MET A 60 -9.80 5.11 -3.29
C MET A 60 -9.15 6.12 -4.27
N LEU A 61 -7.82 6.24 -4.20
CA LEU A 61 -7.04 7.11 -5.07
C LEU A 61 -6.12 6.28 -5.98
N ASN A 62 -6.02 6.64 -7.24
CA ASN A 62 -5.05 6.06 -8.17
C ASN A 62 -3.61 6.25 -7.66
N HIS A 63 -2.79 5.22 -7.72
CA HIS A 63 -1.35 5.29 -7.46
C HIS A 63 -0.60 4.71 -8.66
N TYR A 64 0.43 5.38 -9.19
CA TYR A 64 0.99 4.96 -10.49
C TYR A 64 1.69 3.61 -10.47
N LEU A 65 2.46 3.31 -9.40
CA LEU A 65 3.16 2.03 -9.28
C LEU A 65 2.32 0.90 -8.65
N GLY A 66 1.47 1.23 -7.69
CA GLY A 66 0.60 0.28 -6.99
C GLY A 66 -0.82 0.16 -7.54
N GLY A 67 -1.23 0.95 -8.52
CA GLY A 67 -2.59 0.98 -9.04
C GLY A 67 -3.55 1.77 -8.16
N VAL A 68 -3.59 1.47 -6.87
CA VAL A 68 -4.37 2.19 -5.85
C VAL A 68 -3.46 2.58 -4.68
N ASN A 69 -3.75 3.72 -4.06
CA ASN A 69 -3.18 4.10 -2.77
C ASN A 69 -3.87 3.29 -1.67
N GLY A 70 -3.58 1.98 -1.69
CA GLY A 70 -4.33 0.95 -0.98
C GLY A 70 -3.56 0.33 0.17
N GLN A 71 -4.11 -0.77 0.68
CA GLN A 71 -3.67 -1.42 1.90
C GLN A 71 -2.22 -1.90 1.82
N ILE A 72 -1.84 -2.56 0.72
CA ILE A 72 -0.52 -3.14 0.57
C ILE A 72 0.55 -2.04 0.46
N VAL A 73 0.37 -1.09 -0.45
CA VAL A 73 1.32 0.01 -0.63
C VAL A 73 1.42 0.88 0.62
N GLY A 74 0.30 1.26 1.22
CA GLY A 74 0.29 2.14 2.38
C GLY A 74 0.86 1.48 3.63
N LEU A 75 0.67 0.17 3.81
CA LEU A 75 1.21 -0.55 4.96
C LEU A 75 2.74 -0.68 4.85
N ALA A 76 3.24 -1.04 3.67
CA ALA A 76 4.68 -1.14 3.43
C ALA A 76 5.37 0.23 3.57
N THR A 77 4.94 1.21 2.75
CA THR A 77 5.60 2.53 2.70
C THR A 77 5.45 3.33 3.98
N GLY A 78 4.36 3.14 4.73
CA GLY A 78 4.15 3.76 6.02
C GLY A 78 4.79 3.02 7.20
N GLY A 79 5.18 1.76 7.00
CA GLY A 79 5.69 0.88 8.06
C GLY A 79 7.20 0.87 8.19
N VAL A 80 7.92 1.19 7.12
CA VAL A 80 9.39 1.21 7.09
C VAL A 80 9.95 2.53 6.56
N ASP A 81 11.19 2.84 6.95
CA ASP A 81 11.97 3.92 6.34
C ASP A 81 12.58 3.52 4.98
N ASN A 82 13.23 4.48 4.31
CA ASN A 82 14.02 4.24 3.09
C ASN A 82 13.27 3.43 2.01
N SER A 83 11.94 3.56 1.93
CA SER A 83 11.10 2.85 0.97
C SER A 83 11.09 3.51 -0.41
N LEU A 84 11.41 4.81 -0.48
CA LEU A 84 11.47 5.59 -1.72
C LEU A 84 12.48 5.02 -2.74
N ARG A 85 13.52 4.31 -2.29
CA ARG A 85 14.52 3.72 -3.20
C ARG A 85 13.92 2.74 -4.20
N PHE A 86 12.79 2.11 -3.87
CA PHE A 86 12.15 1.13 -4.73
C PHE A 86 11.33 1.78 -5.86
N THR A 87 10.99 3.07 -5.78
CA THR A 87 10.10 3.72 -6.77
C THR A 87 10.76 3.98 -8.12
N LEU A 88 12.09 3.84 -8.21
CA LEU A 88 12.87 4.07 -9.42
C LEU A 88 12.73 2.94 -10.46
N ASP A 89 12.28 1.76 -10.03
CA ASP A 89 12.19 0.57 -10.86
C ASP A 89 10.93 -0.22 -10.48
N SER A 90 10.02 -0.42 -11.44
CA SER A 90 8.71 -1.03 -11.18
C SER A 90 8.83 -2.49 -10.73
N ASP A 91 9.76 -3.26 -11.29
CA ASP A 91 9.91 -4.67 -10.95
C ASP A 91 10.40 -4.82 -9.51
N ARG A 92 11.38 -3.99 -9.12
CA ARG A 92 11.85 -3.92 -7.73
C ARG A 92 10.77 -3.43 -6.78
N TYR A 93 9.96 -2.47 -7.20
CA TYR A 93 8.82 -1.99 -6.41
C TYR A 93 7.79 -3.10 -6.18
N HIS A 94 7.41 -3.80 -7.25
CA HIS A 94 6.43 -4.91 -7.21
C HIS A 94 6.94 -6.12 -6.45
N GLN A 95 8.25 -6.26 -6.27
CA GLN A 95 8.85 -7.28 -5.40
C GLN A 95 8.93 -6.80 -3.94
N ALA A 96 9.58 -5.66 -3.68
CA ALA A 96 9.90 -5.22 -2.33
C ALA A 96 8.66 -4.85 -1.51
N ILE A 97 7.63 -4.25 -2.12
CA ILE A 97 6.44 -3.81 -1.39
C ILE A 97 5.69 -4.99 -0.72
N PRO A 98 5.35 -6.08 -1.45
CA PRO A 98 4.80 -7.28 -0.82
C PRO A 98 5.72 -7.90 0.24
N GLU A 99 7.03 -8.00 -0.03
CA GLU A 99 7.99 -8.57 0.93
C GLU A 99 8.08 -7.76 2.23
N ILE A 100 8.03 -6.42 2.14
CA ILE A 100 7.97 -5.54 3.31
C ILE A 100 6.66 -5.74 4.06
N CYS A 101 5.52 -5.83 3.36
CA CYS A 101 4.24 -6.11 4.02
C CYS A 101 4.29 -7.41 4.83
N ALA A 102 4.92 -8.46 4.29
CA ALA A 102 5.03 -9.77 4.93
C ALA A 102 5.86 -9.80 6.23
N ILE A 103 6.51 -8.68 6.60
CA ILE A 103 7.19 -8.56 7.90
C ILE A 103 6.15 -8.76 9.03
N PRO A 104 6.41 -9.63 10.03
CA PRO A 104 5.46 -9.94 11.11
C PRO A 104 4.97 -8.72 11.89
N GLU A 105 5.83 -7.72 12.09
CA GLU A 105 5.47 -6.47 12.76
C GLU A 105 4.42 -5.65 12.01
N LEU A 106 4.20 -5.93 10.72
CA LEU A 106 3.20 -5.29 9.86
C LEU A 106 1.98 -6.19 9.67
N TYR A 107 2.12 -7.30 8.94
CA TYR A 107 0.96 -8.10 8.49
C TYR A 107 0.23 -8.81 9.62
N ASP A 108 0.93 -9.43 10.57
CA ASP A 108 0.29 -10.18 11.67
C ASP A 108 -0.54 -9.29 12.60
N LYS A 109 -0.29 -7.98 12.56
CA LYS A 109 -1.03 -6.98 13.33
C LYS A 109 -2.24 -6.44 12.56
N LEU A 110 -2.35 -6.69 11.26
CA LEU A 110 -3.45 -6.21 10.43
C LEU A 110 -4.75 -6.94 10.76
N ALA A 111 -5.70 -6.22 11.37
CA ALA A 111 -6.94 -6.81 11.87
C ALA A 111 -8.14 -6.57 10.94
N LEU A 112 -8.18 -5.40 10.30
CA LEU A 112 -9.25 -4.98 9.40
C LEU A 112 -8.73 -3.93 8.43
N ASN A 113 -9.17 -4.04 7.18
CA ASN A 113 -8.91 -3.09 6.11
C ASN A 113 -10.22 -2.44 5.68
N VAL A 114 -10.17 -1.11 5.51
CA VAL A 114 -11.29 -0.29 5.07
C VAL A 114 -10.82 0.57 3.91
N VAL A 115 -11.58 0.56 2.82
CA VAL A 115 -11.43 1.50 1.71
C VAL A 115 -12.56 2.51 1.80
N ASP A 116 -12.19 3.76 2.02
CA ASP A 116 -13.07 4.92 1.84
C ASP A 116 -13.19 5.21 0.35
N ALA A 117 -14.28 4.72 -0.23
CA ALA A 117 -14.65 4.91 -1.62
C ALA A 117 -15.79 5.94 -1.75
N LEU A 118 -15.95 6.86 -0.79
CA LEU A 118 -16.92 7.95 -0.94
C LEU A 118 -16.63 8.75 -2.21
N ILE A 119 -15.34 9.02 -2.45
CA ILE A 119 -14.79 9.60 -3.68
C ILE A 119 -13.72 8.66 -4.23
N CYS A 120 -13.80 8.38 -5.53
CA CYS A 120 -12.80 7.64 -6.28
C CYS A 120 -12.08 8.60 -7.24
N GLN A 121 -10.77 8.79 -7.03
CA GLN A 121 -9.92 9.51 -8.00
C GLN A 121 -9.18 8.51 -8.87
N TYR A 122 -9.49 8.49 -10.17
CA TYR A 122 -8.97 7.50 -11.12
C TYR A 122 -7.74 7.96 -11.92
N GLN A 123 -7.31 9.21 -11.74
CA GLN A 123 -6.10 9.80 -12.32
C GLN A 123 -5.66 11.02 -11.49
N GLY A 124 -4.36 11.28 -11.37
CA GLY A 124 -3.82 12.45 -10.66
C GLY A 124 -2.89 12.15 -9.49
N GLU A 125 -2.93 10.91 -9.00
CA GLU A 125 -2.13 10.44 -7.86
C GLU A 125 -2.32 11.30 -6.61
N GLU A 126 -1.31 11.98 -6.09
CA GLU A 126 -1.42 12.85 -4.91
C GLU A 126 -2.14 14.17 -5.22
N ARG A 127 -2.31 14.52 -6.50
CA ARG A 127 -2.98 15.76 -6.91
C ARG A 127 -4.49 15.56 -6.93
N GLY A 128 -5.21 16.36 -6.15
CA GLY A 128 -6.68 16.37 -6.11
C GLY A 128 -7.32 16.99 -7.35
N PHE A 129 -7.51 16.21 -8.41
CA PHE A 129 -8.13 16.65 -9.65
C PHE A 129 -9.61 16.25 -9.70
N LEU A 130 -10.50 17.24 -9.52
CA LEU A 130 -11.96 17.03 -9.55
C LEU A 130 -12.44 16.43 -10.87
N GLN A 131 -11.86 16.83 -12.00
CA GLN A 131 -12.19 16.29 -13.32
C GLN A 131 -11.81 14.82 -13.53
N TYR A 132 -11.00 14.26 -12.62
CA TYR A 132 -10.59 12.85 -12.60
C TYR A 132 -11.13 12.11 -11.38
N SER A 133 -12.22 12.61 -10.80
CA SER A 133 -12.83 12.06 -9.60
C SER A 133 -14.32 11.78 -9.82
N THR A 134 -14.85 10.77 -9.12
CA THR A 134 -16.27 10.41 -9.12
C THR A 134 -16.74 10.03 -7.73
N MET A 135 -18.03 10.21 -7.45
CA MET A 135 -18.62 9.77 -6.18
C MET A 135 -19.14 8.34 -6.32
N LEU A 136 -18.54 7.37 -5.62
CA LEU A 136 -19.09 6.02 -5.54
C LEU A 136 -20.02 5.87 -4.33
N LYS A 137 -19.78 6.64 -3.25
CA LYS A 137 -20.56 6.59 -2.00
C LYS A 137 -20.53 5.21 -1.33
N GLU A 138 -19.37 4.56 -1.37
CA GLU A 138 -19.18 3.21 -0.82
C GLU A 138 -18.14 3.23 0.31
N LEU A 139 -18.34 2.35 1.30
CA LEU A 139 -17.26 1.89 2.18
C LEU A 139 -17.07 0.40 1.90
N ARG A 140 -15.82 -0.02 1.66
CA ARG A 140 -15.49 -1.43 1.45
C ARG A 140 -14.64 -1.91 2.61
N MET A 141 -14.96 -3.08 3.15
CA MET A 141 -14.27 -3.63 4.33
C MET A 141 -13.93 -5.10 4.11
N SER A 142 -12.74 -5.51 4.54
CA SER A 142 -12.30 -6.90 4.47
C SER A 142 -11.14 -7.15 5.42
N ARG A 143 -10.92 -8.42 5.77
CA ARG A 143 -9.65 -8.85 6.38
C ARG A 143 -8.57 -9.15 5.35
N ASP A 144 -8.96 -9.34 4.09
CA ASP A 144 -8.05 -9.56 2.97
C ASP A 144 -7.67 -8.21 2.32
N PRO A 145 -6.43 -7.72 2.52
CA PRO A 145 -5.98 -6.46 1.95
C PRO A 145 -5.76 -6.52 0.44
N VAL A 146 -5.28 -7.65 -0.08
CA VAL A 146 -5.00 -7.84 -1.51
C VAL A 146 -6.31 -7.82 -2.30
N ALA A 147 -7.34 -8.53 -1.82
CA ALA A 147 -8.63 -8.57 -2.49
C ALA A 147 -9.28 -7.18 -2.56
N LEU A 148 -9.18 -6.38 -1.49
CA LEU A 148 -9.71 -5.00 -1.48
C LEU A 148 -8.99 -4.11 -2.49
N ASP A 149 -7.67 -4.18 -2.53
CA ASP A 149 -6.88 -3.37 -3.45
C ASP A 149 -7.15 -3.76 -4.90
N VAL A 150 -7.20 -5.06 -5.21
CA VAL A 150 -7.51 -5.57 -6.56
C VAL A 150 -8.90 -5.11 -7.02
N LEU A 151 -9.93 -5.24 -6.17
CA LEU A 151 -11.27 -4.74 -6.50
C LEU A 151 -11.31 -3.22 -6.67
N SER A 152 -10.44 -2.49 -5.97
CA SER A 152 -10.32 -1.02 -6.10
C SER A 152 -9.63 -0.64 -7.40
N ILE A 153 -8.61 -1.37 -7.82
CA ILE A 153 -7.93 -1.17 -9.11
C ILE A 153 -8.88 -1.44 -10.27
N MET A 154 -9.67 -2.50 -10.19
CA MET A 154 -10.72 -2.76 -11.19
C MET A 154 -11.71 -1.62 -11.29
N GLU A 155 -12.12 -1.05 -10.15
CA GLU A 155 -13.02 0.09 -10.12
C GLU A 155 -12.37 1.34 -10.74
N ILE A 156 -11.12 1.65 -10.39
CA ILE A 156 -10.35 2.75 -10.98
C ILE A 156 -10.24 2.57 -12.50
N ASN A 157 -9.86 1.39 -12.98
CA ASN A 157 -9.77 1.09 -14.42
C ASN A 157 -11.13 1.21 -15.12
N ARG A 158 -12.23 0.81 -14.46
CA ARG A 158 -13.59 1.02 -14.96
C ARG A 158 -13.89 2.51 -15.17
N GLN A 159 -13.50 3.38 -14.23
CA GLN A 159 -13.70 4.83 -14.35
C GLN A 159 -12.80 5.44 -15.43
N ARG A 160 -11.54 5.00 -15.54
CA ARG A 160 -10.62 5.39 -16.62
C ARG A 160 -11.21 5.09 -18.00
N ARG A 161 -11.72 3.86 -18.19
CA ARG A 161 -12.38 3.45 -19.44
C ARG A 161 -13.58 4.33 -19.78
N ARG A 162 -14.42 4.65 -18.79
CA ARG A 162 -15.57 5.56 -18.96
C ARG A 162 -15.16 6.99 -19.36
N ALA A 163 -14.01 7.44 -18.88
CA ALA A 163 -13.43 8.73 -19.21
C ALA A 163 -12.59 8.72 -20.51
N GLY A 164 -12.51 7.59 -21.23
CA GLY A 164 -11.70 7.46 -22.44
C GLY A 164 -10.19 7.42 -22.20
N LEU A 165 -9.76 7.07 -20.98
CA LEU A 165 -8.35 6.91 -20.60
C LEU A 165 -7.93 5.44 -20.67
N GLU A 166 -6.64 5.20 -20.93
CA GLU A 166 -6.04 3.87 -20.92
C GLU A 166 -6.05 3.24 -19.51
N GLU A 167 -6.31 1.95 -19.44
CA GLU A 167 -6.24 1.17 -18.20
C GLU A 167 -4.79 0.94 -17.78
N ASN A 168 -4.55 0.85 -16.47
CA ASN A 168 -3.26 0.46 -15.94
C ASN A 168 -3.35 -0.97 -15.38
N THR A 169 -2.83 -1.94 -16.12
CA THR A 169 -2.84 -3.36 -15.75
C THR A 169 -1.48 -3.87 -15.30
N SER A 170 -0.39 -3.14 -15.55
CA SER A 170 0.97 -3.56 -15.16
C SER A 170 1.14 -3.67 -13.64
N VAL A 171 0.34 -2.92 -12.89
CA VAL A 171 0.32 -2.92 -11.41
C VAL A 171 -0.14 -4.24 -10.80
N MET A 172 -0.78 -5.13 -11.58
CA MET A 172 -1.30 -6.41 -11.07
C MET A 172 -0.17 -7.36 -10.63
N GLN A 173 1.04 -7.20 -11.15
CA GLN A 173 2.20 -7.99 -10.75
C GLN A 173 2.49 -7.86 -9.24
N LEU A 174 2.32 -6.67 -8.67
CA LEU A 174 2.46 -6.43 -7.23
C LEU A 174 1.51 -7.32 -6.40
N TYR A 175 0.26 -7.44 -6.83
CA TYR A 175 -0.77 -8.19 -6.11
C TYR A 175 -0.67 -9.70 -6.32
N GLN A 176 -0.18 -10.13 -7.48
CA GLN A 176 0.20 -11.52 -7.73
C GLN A 176 1.34 -11.93 -6.79
N ASN A 177 2.39 -11.11 -6.68
CA ASN A 177 3.49 -11.33 -5.74
C ASN A 177 2.98 -11.36 -4.28
N ALA A 178 2.08 -10.44 -3.90
CA ALA A 178 1.47 -10.44 -2.57
C ALA A 178 0.68 -11.72 -2.28
N SER A 179 -0.04 -12.26 -3.27
CA SER A 179 -0.77 -13.52 -3.11
C SER A 179 0.16 -14.73 -2.96
N LEU A 180 1.31 -14.73 -3.66
CA LEU A 180 2.34 -15.76 -3.51
C LEU A 180 2.96 -15.78 -2.11
N LEU A 181 2.97 -14.62 -1.43
CA LEU A 181 3.40 -14.47 -0.04
C LEU A 181 2.26 -14.69 0.97
N GLU A 182 1.11 -15.22 0.52
CA GLU A 182 -0.06 -15.51 1.35
C GLU A 182 -0.65 -14.27 2.05
N LEU A 183 -0.48 -13.08 1.46
CA LEU A 183 -1.00 -11.82 2.00
C LEU A 183 -2.47 -11.54 1.65
N GLY A 184 -3.08 -12.41 0.82
CA GLY A 184 -4.47 -12.29 0.37
C GLY A 184 -4.69 -12.86 -1.03
N GLU A 185 -5.89 -12.68 -1.58
CA GLU A 185 -6.27 -13.20 -2.90
C GLU A 185 -6.27 -12.11 -3.98
N SER A 186 -5.59 -12.36 -5.10
CA SER A 186 -5.55 -11.47 -6.27
C SER A 186 -6.36 -11.97 -7.47
N ASP A 187 -6.74 -13.24 -7.49
CA ASP A 187 -7.63 -13.78 -8.52
C ASP A 187 -9.07 -13.35 -8.24
N VAL A 188 -9.55 -12.39 -9.05
CA VAL A 188 -10.90 -11.84 -9.00
C VAL A 188 -11.99 -12.91 -9.02
N SER A 189 -11.77 -14.04 -9.70
CA SER A 189 -12.75 -15.13 -9.77
C SER A 189 -12.93 -15.87 -8.43
N ARG A 190 -11.97 -15.73 -7.52
CA ARG A 190 -11.94 -16.37 -6.20
C ARG A 190 -12.37 -15.40 -5.09
N ILE A 191 -12.35 -14.09 -5.37
CA ILE A 191 -12.84 -13.06 -4.46
C ILE A 191 -14.37 -13.07 -4.40
N ARG A 192 -14.93 -13.16 -3.20
CA ARG A 192 -16.37 -13.05 -2.95
C ARG A 192 -16.64 -11.82 -2.09
N PHE A 193 -17.63 -11.04 -2.49
CA PHE A 193 -18.09 -9.90 -1.72
C PHE A 193 -19.62 -9.83 -1.76
N GLU A 194 -20.19 -9.25 -0.72
CA GLU A 194 -21.60 -8.94 -0.63
C GLU A 194 -21.76 -7.43 -0.61
N LYS A 195 -22.69 -6.91 -1.42
CA LYS A 195 -23.06 -5.51 -1.37
C LYS A 195 -24.26 -5.37 -0.44
N VAL A 196 -24.08 -4.64 0.65
CA VAL A 196 -25.16 -4.27 1.57
C VAL A 196 -25.56 -2.85 1.24
N GLU A 197 -26.83 -2.64 0.91
CA GLU A 197 -27.40 -1.31 0.68
C GLU A 197 -28.17 -0.91 1.94
N ASP A 198 -27.97 0.33 2.40
CA ASP A 198 -28.81 0.91 3.44
C ASP A 198 -30.09 1.39 2.77
N GLU A 199 -31.19 0.64 2.94
CA GLU A 199 -32.51 1.00 2.41
C GLU A 199 -33.15 2.19 3.17
N GLY A 200 -32.48 2.75 4.18
CA GLY A 200 -32.98 3.83 5.00
C GLY A 200 -33.99 3.35 6.04
N LEU A 201 -33.71 3.67 7.30
CA LEU A 201 -34.69 3.63 8.40
C LEU A 201 -35.63 4.84 8.34
#